data_AF-A0A846CGM7-F1
#
_entry.id   AF-A0A846CGM7-F1
#
_cell.length_a   1.000
_cell.length_b   1.000
_cell.length_c   1.000
_cell.angle_alpha   90.00
_cell.angle_beta   90.00
_cell.angle_gamma   90.00
#
_symmetry.space_group_name_H-M   'P 1'
#
loop_
_entity.id
_entity.type
_entity.pdbx_description
1 polymer ?
#
loop_
_entity_poly.entity_id
_entity_poly.type
_entity_poly.pdbx_seq_one_letter_code
_entity_poly.pdbx_strand_id
1 'polypeptide(L)' 'MYLLEVAIEATTKVPHFPFAATAVLVIGFIAAVTIGSIAWYNSKRPAGWENKERPDVVPKVDS' A
#
# COMPACT_ATOMS: atom_id res chain seq x y z
N MET A 1 34.71 -2.02 -30.74
CA MET A 1 34.33 -1.24 -29.54
C MET A 1 32.81 -1.08 -29.41
N TYR A 2 32.07 -0.97 -30.52
CA TYR A 2 30.61 -0.91 -30.53
C TYR A 2 29.89 -2.03 -29.76
N LEU A 3 30.33 -3.29 -29.91
CA LEU A 3 29.72 -4.43 -29.19
C LEU A 3 29.91 -4.36 -27.67
N LEU A 4 31.03 -3.77 -27.22
CA LEU A 4 31.31 -3.61 -25.79
C LEU A 4 30.41 -2.52 -25.19
N GLU A 5 30.19 -1.43 -25.92
CA GLU A 5 29.29 -0.35 -25.54
C GLU A 5 27.82 -0.82 -25.45
N VAL A 6 27.35 -1.59 -26.43
CA VAL A 6 26.01 -2.19 -26.42
C VAL A 6 25.83 -3.16 -25.24
N ALA A 7 26.84 -3.96 -24.92
CA ALA A 7 26.80 -4.87 -23.77
C ALA A 7 26.76 -4.11 -22.43
N ILE A 8 27.50 -3.00 -22.31
CA ILE A 8 27.46 -2.12 -21.14
C ILE A 8 26.09 -1.45 -21.02
N GLU A 9 25.48 -1.00 -22.12
CA GLU A 9 24.17 -0.37 -22.10
C GLU A 9 23.06 -1.36 -21.71
N ALA A 10 23.13 -2.60 -22.18
CA ALA A 10 22.21 -3.67 -21.79
C ALA A 10 22.33 -4.06 -20.31
N THR A 11 23.55 -4.02 -19.74
CA THR A 11 23.75 -4.36 -18.32
C THR A 11 23.41 -3.19 -17.37
N THR A 12 23.47 -1.95 -17.85
CA THR A 12 23.19 -0.75 -17.05
C THR A 12 21.71 -0.36 -17.09
N LYS A 13 20.98 -0.72 -18.15
CA LYS A 13 19.52 -0.56 -18.25
C LYS A 13 18.78 -1.77 -17.69
N VAL A 14 19.09 -2.19 -16.46
CA VAL A 14 18.23 -3.12 -15.74
C VAL A 14 16.85 -2.46 -15.61
N PRO A 15 15.75 -3.07 -16.09
CA PRO A 15 14.44 -2.46 -15.97
C PRO A 15 14.07 -2.38 -14.49
N HIS A 16 14.15 -1.19 -13.90
CA HIS A 16 13.70 -0.91 -12.52
C HIS A 16 12.17 -0.94 -12.39
N PHE A 17 11.48 -1.02 -13.53
CA PHE A 17 10.03 -0.91 -13.63
C PHE A 17 9.26 -1.98 -12.84
N PRO A 18 9.61 -3.28 -12.88
CA PRO A 18 8.89 -4.28 -12.09
C PRO A 18 9.03 -4.02 -10.58
N PHE A 19 10.24 -3.67 -10.12
CA PHE A 19 10.47 -3.41 -8.70
C PHE A 19 9.72 -2.18 -8.20
N ALA A 20 9.81 -1.07 -8.93
CA ALA A 20 9.10 0.17 -8.57
C ALA A 20 7.58 -0.03 -8.59
N ALA A 21 7.04 -0.69 -9.62
CA ALA A 21 5.61 -0.99 -9.72
C ALA A 21 5.13 -1.87 -8.57
N THR A 22 5.85 -2.96 -8.26
CA THR A 22 5.53 -3.82 -7.12
C THR A 22 5.59 -3.06 -5.81
N ALA A 23 6.62 -2.24 -5.59
CA ALA A 23 6.75 -1.45 -4.36
C ALA A 23 5.57 -0.49 -4.16
N VAL A 24 5.18 0.23 -5.22
CA VAL A 24 4.03 1.15 -5.18
C VAL A 24 2.73 0.40 -4.87
N LEU A 25 2.50 -0.76 -5.50
CA LEU A 25 1.30 -1.56 -5.26
C LEU A 25 1.22 -2.06 -3.80
N VAL A 26 2.34 -2.55 -3.25
CA VAL A 26 2.39 -3.04 -1.87
C VAL A 26 2.15 -1.90 -0.88
N ILE A 27 2.86 -0.77 -1.03
CA ILE A 27 2.71 0.39 -0.14
C ILE A 27 1.30 0.96 -0.24
N GLY A 28 0.77 1.13 -1.46
CA GLY A 28 -0.58 1.63 -1.70
C GLY A 28 -1.64 0.72 -1.12
N PHE A 29 -1.49 -0.60 -1.25
CA PHE A 29 -2.40 -1.56 -0.64
C PHE A 29 -2.38 -1.48 0.89
N ILE A 30 -1.19 -1.45 1.51
CA ILE A 30 -1.04 -1.30 2.96
C ILE A 30 -1.71 -0.01 3.43
N ALA A 31 -1.46 1.11 2.75
CA ALA A 31 -2.09 2.39 3.07
C ALA A 31 -3.62 2.30 2.96
N ALA A 32 -4.14 1.71 1.88
CA ALA A 32 -5.58 1.59 1.64
C ALA A 32 -6.28 0.74 2.72
N VAL A 33 -5.74 -0.43 3.06
CA VAL A 33 -6.35 -1.29 4.09
C VAL A 33 -6.21 -0.69 5.48
N THR A 34 -5.11 -0.01 5.78
CA THR A 34 -4.89 0.63 7.08
C THR A 34 -5.85 1.81 7.27
N ILE A 35 -5.86 2.76 6.34
CA ILE A 35 -6.71 3.95 6.41
C ILE A 35 -8.19 3.55 6.31
N GLY A 36 -8.53 2.64 5.39
CA GLY A 36 -9.89 2.15 5.23
C GLY A 36 -10.41 1.46 6.50
N SER A 37 -9.59 0.67 7.18
CA SER A 37 -9.96 0.06 8.47
C SER A 37 -10.19 1.12 9.53
N ILE A 38 -9.28 2.09 9.67
CA ILE A 38 -9.43 3.19 10.64
C ILE A 38 -10.73 3.95 10.39
N ALA A 39 -11.01 4.32 9.13
CA ALA A 39 -12.22 5.03 8.76
C ALA A 39 -13.48 4.22 9.05
N TRP A 40 -13.50 2.94 8.67
CA TRP A 40 -14.67 2.07 8.87
C TRP A 40 -15.00 1.88 10.36
N TYR A 41 -14.00 1.60 11.19
CA TYR A 41 -14.22 1.37 12.62
C TYR A 41 -14.53 2.64 13.44
N ASN A 42 -14.19 3.82 12.91
CA ASN A 42 -14.60 5.11 13.49
C ASN A 42 -15.90 5.65 12.86
N SER A 43 -16.47 4.95 11.86
CA SER A 43 -17.73 5.33 11.24
C SER A 43 -18.94 4.90 12.08
N LYS A 44 -20.13 5.35 11.66
CA LYS A 44 -21.38 4.97 12.32
C LYS A 44 -21.62 3.45 12.19
N ARG A 45 -21.93 2.86 13.34
CA ARG A 45 -22.63 1.58 13.57
C ARG A 45 -23.53 1.08 12.42
N PRO A 46 -23.26 0.02 11.61
CA PRO A 46 -24.34 -0.57 10.82
C PRO A 46 -25.34 -1.27 11.75
N ALA A 47 -26.56 -1.51 11.25
CA ALA A 47 -27.60 -2.15 12.04
C ALA A 47 -27.17 -3.56 12.53
N GLY A 48 -27.45 -3.88 13.79
CA GLY A 48 -27.08 -5.14 14.43
C GLY A 48 -25.66 -5.19 14.99
N TRP A 49 -24.89 -4.10 14.88
CA TRP A 49 -23.53 -3.95 15.42
C TRP A 49 -23.43 -2.93 16.55
N GLU A 50 -24.56 -2.47 17.10
CA GLU A 50 -24.65 -1.41 18.10
C GLU A 50 -23.84 -1.73 19.36
N ASN A 51 -23.82 -3.01 19.77
CA ASN A 51 -23.14 -3.50 20.97
C ASN A 51 -21.72 -4.01 20.71
N LYS A 52 -21.20 -3.88 19.48
CA LYS A 52 -19.80 -4.24 19.20
C LYS A 52 -18.91 -3.10 19.62
N GLU A 53 -17.66 -3.39 19.96
CA GLU A 53 -16.65 -2.38 20.26
C GLU A 53 -15.68 -2.23 19.07
N ARG A 54 -14.91 -1.14 19.05
CA ARG A 54 -13.82 -0.98 18.09
C ARG A 54 -12.65 -1.85 18.57
N PRO A 55 -11.94 -2.58 17.69
CA PRO A 55 -10.73 -3.30 18.08
C PRO A 55 -9.65 -2.37 18.63
N ASP A 56 -8.92 -2.78 19.66
CA ASP A 56 -7.92 -1.94 20.35
C ASP A 56 -6.79 -1.43 19.44
N VAL A 57 -6.41 -2.21 18.43
CA VAL A 57 -5.36 -1.87 17.46
C VAL A 57 -5.72 -0.68 16.57
N VAL A 58 -7.01 -0.36 16.43
CA VAL A 58 -7.46 0.72 15.56
C VAL A 58 -7.54 2.02 16.36
N PRO A 59 -6.79 3.08 16.07
CA PRO A 59 -6.89 4.32 16.83
C PRO A 59 -8.29 4.93 16.75
N LYS A 60 -8.72 5.58 17.84
CA LYS A 60 -9.90 6.45 17.82
C LYS A 60 -9.53 7.75 17.10
N VAL A 61 -10.37 8.17 16.17
CA VAL A 61 -10.24 9.46 15.48
C VAL A 61 -11.38 10.34 15.95
N ASP A 62 -11.06 11.48 16.55
CA ASP A 62 -12.04 12.50 16.88
C ASP A 62 -12.33 13.37 15.64
N SER A 63 -13.57 13.85 15.50
CA SER A 63 -14.01 14.73 14.40
C SER A 63 -14.01 16.19 14.82
#